data_AF-A0A6C7EAE5-F1
#
_entry.id   AF-A0A6C7EAE5-F1
#
_cell.length_a   1.000
_cell.length_b   1.000
_cell.length_c   1.000
_cell.angle_alpha   90.00
_cell.angle_beta   90.00
_cell.angle_gamma   90.00
#
_symmetry.space_group_name_H-M   'P 1'
#
loop_
_entity.id
_entity.type
_entity.pdbx_description
1 polymer ?
#
loop_
_entity_poly.entity_id
_entity_poly.type
_entity_poly.pdbx_seq_one_letter_code
_entity_poly.pdbx_strand_id
1 'polypeptide(L)' 'MRVDDGDMPNLSLNVSTDKYQSGTTTSTCPKCQHNGEMERWTKTKSYRFFGIPLPLNRSNESLKCTACGKSHKV' A
#
# COMPACT_ATOMS: atom_id res chain seq x y z
N MET A 1 15.56 30.48 -35.05
CA MET A 1 14.90 30.11 -33.78
C MET A 1 14.89 28.59 -33.73
N ARG A 2 15.75 27.99 -32.89
CA ARG A 2 15.75 26.54 -32.68
C ARG A 2 14.64 26.25 -31.68
N VAL A 3 13.77 25.30 -32.01
CA VAL A 3 12.76 24.76 -31.09
C VAL A 3 13.51 24.07 -29.96
N ASP A 4 13.42 24.67 -28.77
CA ASP A 4 13.94 24.12 -27.53
C ASP A 4 13.17 22.82 -27.27
N ASP A 5 13.91 21.71 -27.19
CA ASP A 5 13.41 20.39 -26.83
C ASP A 5 12.81 20.52 -25.44
N GLY A 6 11.48 20.62 -25.37
CA GLY A 6 10.76 20.81 -24.12
C GLY A 6 11.04 19.61 -23.21
N ASP A 7 11.94 19.82 -22.25
CA ASP A 7 12.15 18.96 -21.08
C ASP A 7 10.78 18.79 -20.42
N MET A 8 10.09 17.71 -20.77
CA MET A 8 8.89 17.32 -20.05
C MET A 8 9.34 17.18 -18.60
N PRO A 9 8.77 17.95 -17.65
CA PRO A 9 9.20 17.87 -16.27
C PRO A 9 9.09 16.42 -15.86
N ASN A 10 10.23 15.78 -15.57
CA ASN A 10 10.28 14.40 -15.14
C ASN A 10 9.31 14.28 -13.96
N LEU A 11 8.13 13.69 -14.19
CA LEU A 11 7.08 13.59 -13.18
C LEU A 11 7.51 12.54 -12.15
N SER A 12 8.47 12.91 -11.31
CA SER A 12 8.98 12.09 -10.23
C SER A 12 7.94 12.07 -9.10
N LEU A 13 7.01 11.10 -9.15
CA LEU A 13 6.18 10.75 -8.00
C LEU A 13 7.11 10.29 -6.87
N ASN A 14 7.26 11.11 -5.84
CA ASN A 14 7.99 10.73 -4.64
C ASN A 14 7.00 10.19 -3.60
N VAL A 15 7.25 8.97 -3.12
CA VAL A 15 6.49 8.41 -1.99
C VAL A 15 6.87 9.19 -0.74
N SER A 16 5.88 9.78 -0.09
CA SER A 16 6.07 10.76 0.97
C SER A 16 5.98 10.17 2.36
N THR A 17 5.17 9.12 2.50
CA THR A 17 5.00 8.40 3.76
C THR A 17 4.56 6.98 3.43
N ASP A 18 5.24 6.02 4.05
CA ASP A 18 4.81 4.63 4.12
C ASP A 18 4.25 4.42 5.53
N LYS A 19 2.92 4.45 5.68
CA LYS A 19 2.31 4.08 6.95
C LYS A 19 2.06 2.58 6.95
N TYR A 20 2.71 1.89 7.88
CA TYR A 20 2.47 0.49 8.13
C TYR A 20 1.60 0.37 9.38
N GLN A 21 0.39 -0.13 9.21
CA GLN A 21 -0.51 -0.43 10.31
C GLN A 21 -0.60 -1.94 10.44
N SER A 22 -0.03 -2.46 11.52
CA SER A 22 -0.17 -3.85 11.93
C SER A 22 -1.29 -3.95 12.97
N GLY A 23 -2.29 -4.78 12.72
CA GLY A 23 -3.32 -5.12 13.69
C GLY A 23 -3.57 -6.61 13.67
N THR A 24 -4.18 -7.15 14.72
CA THR A 24 -4.67 -8.53 14.72
C THR A 24 -6.20 -8.49 14.68
N THR A 25 -6.79 -9.39 13.90
CA THR A 25 -8.24 -9.54 13.80
C THR A 25 -8.59 -11.01 13.76
N THR A 26 -9.63 -11.42 14.47
CA THR A 26 -10.07 -12.81 14.46
C THR A 26 -11.06 -12.99 13.32
N SER A 27 -10.76 -13.88 12.37
CA SER A 27 -11.65 -14.19 11.25
C SER A 27 -11.33 -15.56 10.66
N THR A 28 -12.27 -16.11 9.89
CA THR A 28 -12.08 -17.38 9.19
C THR A 28 -11.13 -17.20 8.00
N CYS A 29 -10.00 -17.91 7.99
CA CYS A 29 -9.05 -17.84 6.88
C CYS A 29 -9.66 -18.43 5.60
N PRO A 30 -9.73 -17.68 4.48
CA PRO A 30 -10.32 -18.20 3.26
C PRO A 30 -9.52 -19.33 2.60
N LYS A 31 -8.22 -19.55 2.95
CA LYS A 31 -7.42 -20.66 2.37
C LYS A 31 -7.45 -21.93 3.19
N CYS A 32 -7.42 -21.83 4.51
CA CYS A 32 -7.36 -23.00 5.38
C CYS A 32 -8.64 -23.20 6.18
N GLN A 33 -9.64 -22.33 6.01
CA GLN A 33 -10.93 -22.32 6.72
C GLN A 33 -10.80 -22.38 8.25
N HIS A 34 -9.60 -22.08 8.75
CA HIS A 34 -9.32 -22.03 10.16
C HIS A 34 -9.85 -20.72 10.72
N ASN A 35 -10.62 -20.81 11.78
CA ASN A 35 -11.13 -19.65 12.49
C ASN A 35 -10.11 -19.28 13.58
N GLY A 36 -9.39 -18.19 13.39
CA GLY A 36 -8.29 -17.83 14.27
C GLY A 36 -7.79 -16.42 14.04
N GLU A 37 -6.67 -16.10 14.67
CA GLU A 37 -6.08 -14.78 14.57
C GLU A 37 -5.48 -14.55 13.17
N MET A 38 -5.77 -13.39 12.60
CA MET A 38 -5.18 -12.90 11.37
C MET A 38 -4.41 -11.62 11.64
N GLU A 39 -3.16 -11.59 11.22
CA GLU A 39 -2.34 -10.38 11.20
C GLU A 39 -2.76 -9.54 9.98
N ARG A 40 -3.36 -8.38 10.24
CA ARG A 40 -3.70 -7.37 9.24
C ARG A 40 -2.54 -6.40 9.08
N TRP A 41 -2.12 -6.25 7.83
CA TRP A 41 -1.04 -5.39 7.40
C TRP A 41 -1.60 -4.39 6.39
N THR A 42 -1.78 -3.14 6.80
CA THR A 42 -2.22 -2.07 5.91
C THR A 42 -1.02 -1.19 5.58
N LYS A 43 -0.69 -1.10 4.30
CA LYS A 43 0.38 -0.28 3.76
C LYS A 43 -0.23 0.89 3.00
N THR A 44 -0.18 2.08 3.58
CA THR A 44 -0.69 3.29 2.93
C THR A 44 0.49 4.07 2.36
N LYS A 45 0.51 4.20 1.02
CA LYS A 45 1.44 5.06 0.30
C LYS A 45 0.76 6.37 -0.05
N SER A 46 1.30 7.46 0.49
CA SER A 46 0.95 8.82 0.06
C SER A 46 2.01 9.32 -0.92
N TYR A 47 1.58 9.93 -2.02
CA TYR A 47 2.48 10.48 -3.02
C TYR A 47 2.50 12.00 -2.93
N ARG A 48 3.65 12.59 -3.22
CA ARG A 48 3.79 14.02 -3.45
C ARG A 48 4.28 14.26 -4.85
N PHE A 49 3.88 15.40 -5.38
CA PHE A 49 4.36 15.95 -6.63
C PHE A 49 4.91 17.34 -6.33
N PHE A 50 6.22 17.54 -6.55
CA PHE A 50 6.89 18.80 -6.20
C PHE A 50 6.63 19.26 -4.74
N GLY A 51 6.64 18.32 -3.78
CA GLY A 51 6.37 18.61 -2.36
C GLY A 51 4.89 18.80 -2.01
N ILE A 52 4.00 18.91 -3.00
CA ILE A 52 2.56 19.02 -2.81
C ILE A 52 1.98 17.62 -2.59
N PRO A 53 1.24 17.36 -1.49
CA PRO A 53 0.58 16.07 -1.29
C PRO A 53 -0.47 15.86 -2.39
N LEU A 54 -0.31 14.80 -3.17
CA LEU A 54 -1.32 14.38 -4.12
C LEU A 54 -2.44 13.65 -3.35
N PRO A 55 -3.72 13.80 -3.76
CA PRO A 55 -4.81 12.96 -3.28
C PRO A 55 -4.73 11.52 -3.84
N LEU A 56 -3.55 11.10 -4.29
CA LEU A 56 -3.26 9.73 -4.64
C LEU A 56 -2.86 9.01 -3.35
N ASN A 57 -3.81 8.34 -2.70
CA ASN A 57 -3.52 7.41 -1.62
C ASN A 57 -3.72 5.99 -2.13
N ARG A 58 -2.64 5.21 -2.16
CA ARG A 58 -2.71 3.78 -2.46
C ARG A 58 -2.57 3.01 -1.17
N SER A 59 -3.69 2.53 -0.65
CA SER A 59 -3.74 1.63 0.49
C SER A 59 -3.72 0.19 -0.01
N ASN A 60 -2.67 -0.54 0.32
CA ASN A 60 -2.58 -1.96 0.09
C ASN A 60 -2.81 -2.67 1.42
N GLU A 61 -3.92 -3.38 1.53
CA GLU A 61 -4.22 -4.21 2.69
C GLU A 61 -3.86 -5.67 2.43
N SER A 62 -3.32 -6.32 3.45
CA SER A 62 -3.02 -7.75 3.41
C SER A 62 -3.29 -8.39 4.76
N LEU A 63 -4.05 -9.49 4.79
CA LEU A 63 -4.32 -10.31 5.97
C LEU A 63 -3.48 -11.58 5.89
N LYS A 64 -2.74 -11.91 6.94
CA LYS A 64 -1.97 -13.15 7.07
C LYS A 64 -2.58 -14.00 8.17
N CYS A 65 -2.96 -15.23 7.86
CA CYS A 65 -3.46 -16.17 8.86
C CYS A 65 -2.30 -16.70 9.70
N THR A 66 -2.40 -16.64 11.03
CA THR A 66 -1.36 -17.17 11.93
C THR A 66 -1.32 -18.70 11.93
N ALA A 67 -2.47 -19.36 11.73
CA ALA A 67 -2.57 -20.82 11.77
C ALA A 67 -1.94 -21.51 10.55
N CYS A 68 -2.15 -20.97 9.34
CA CYS A 68 -1.61 -21.57 8.11
C CYS A 68 -0.54 -20.73 7.41
N GLY A 69 -0.18 -19.56 7.97
CA GLY A 69 0.86 -18.67 7.44
C GLY A 69 0.52 -18.00 6.10
N LYS A 70 -0.67 -18.23 5.55
CA LYS A 70 -1.06 -17.73 4.22
C LYS A 70 -1.53 -16.28 4.28
N SER A 71 -1.03 -15.47 3.36
CA SER A 71 -1.41 -14.07 3.18
C SER A 71 -2.43 -13.87 2.06
N HIS A 72 -3.30 -12.89 2.24
CA HIS A 72 -4.41 -12.53 1.38
C HIS A 72 -4.46 -11.03 1.19
N LYS A 73 -4.53 -10.56 -0.04
CA LYS A 73 -4.84 -9.15 -0.31
C LYS A 73 -6.35 -8.96 -0.18
N VAL A 74 -6.73 -7.87 0.49
CA VAL A 74 -8.12 -7.42 0.62
C VAL A 74 -8.38 -6.34 -0.42
#